data_AF-A0A1J6IW76-F1
#
_entry.id   AF-A0A1J6IW76-F1
#
_cell.length_a   1.000
_cell.length_b   1.000
_cell.length_c   1.000
_cell.angle_alpha   90.00
_cell.angle_beta   90.00
_cell.angle_gamma   90.00
#
_symmetry.space_group_name_H-M   'P 1'
#
loop_
_entity.id
_entity.type
_entity.pdbx_description
1 polymer ?
#
loop_
_entity_poly.entity_id
_entity_poly.type
_entity_poly.pdbx_seq_one_letter_code
_entity_poly.pdbx_strand_id
1 'polypeptide(L)'
;MENFDHRFQRTDQWMPVYSWLESLDTDEVIKSKEIIDWLTANPDVREQLNSRHSRYHLMHYIKKCHMKILKRKEKKKGPEFTNNMSLSEAQESEKVKKFAPPQIADNNLSTLPKDSELYKAKQTEARQKYEILVELEKQLLMHLPKPENIGSLREN
;
A
#
# COMPACT_ATOMS: atom_id res chain seq x y z
N MET A 1 -3.70 25.11 -7.14
CA MET A 1 -3.88 24.54 -5.80
C MET A 1 -3.51 23.08 -5.90
N GLU A 2 -2.51 22.63 -5.16
CA GLU A 2 -1.87 21.32 -5.39
C GLU A 2 -2.71 20.16 -4.87
N ASN A 3 -2.75 19.05 -5.62
CA ASN A 3 -3.47 17.84 -5.24
C ASN A 3 -2.67 17.06 -4.19
N PHE A 4 -2.96 17.29 -2.91
CA PHE A 4 -2.42 16.48 -1.82
C PHE A 4 -3.11 15.12 -1.77
N ASP A 5 -2.54 14.16 -2.50
CA ASP A 5 -2.94 12.76 -2.42
C ASP A 5 -2.64 12.18 -1.03
N HIS A 6 -3.65 12.15 -0.16
CA HIS A 6 -3.53 11.72 1.23
C HIS A 6 -3.16 10.24 1.44
N ARG A 7 -2.85 9.48 0.40
CA ARG A 7 -2.49 8.05 0.49
C ARG A 7 -1.21 7.76 1.32
N PHE A 8 -0.32 8.73 1.55
CA PHE A 8 0.97 8.50 2.23
C PHE A 8 1.42 9.59 3.23
N GLN A 9 0.59 9.96 4.21
CA GLN A 9 1.05 10.79 5.35
C GLN A 9 2.13 10.16 6.26
N ARG A 10 2.61 8.94 5.97
CA ARG A 10 3.77 8.33 6.66
C ARG A 10 5.09 8.74 6.01
N THR A 11 5.35 10.04 6.16
CA THR A 11 6.63 10.74 6.07
C THR A 11 7.33 10.76 4.71
N ASP A 12 7.33 11.95 4.09
CA ASP A 12 8.08 12.29 2.86
C ASP A 12 9.58 11.97 2.96
N GLN A 13 10.13 11.91 4.18
CA GLN A 13 11.49 11.45 4.52
C GLN A 13 11.85 10.09 3.89
N TRP A 14 10.86 9.21 3.68
CA TRP A 14 11.07 7.89 3.07
C TRP A 14 10.83 7.88 1.56
N MET A 15 10.32 8.97 0.96
CA MET A 15 10.03 9.01 -0.48
C MET A 15 11.27 8.77 -1.36
N PRO A 16 12.45 9.37 -1.10
CA PRO A 16 13.66 9.08 -1.89
C PRO A 16 14.03 7.59 -1.87
N VAL A 17 13.85 6.94 -0.71
CA VAL A 17 14.06 5.49 -0.56
C VAL A 17 13.03 4.70 -1.36
N TYR A 18 11.74 5.01 -1.25
CA TYR A 18 10.70 4.31 -2.00
C TYR A 18 10.88 4.45 -3.52
N SER A 19 11.17 5.66 -4.02
CA SER A 19 11.43 5.92 -5.43
C SER A 19 12.65 5.15 -5.94
N TRP A 20 13.73 5.09 -5.15
CA TRP A 20 14.88 4.24 -5.46
C TRP A 20 14.48 2.76 -5.55
N LEU A 21 13.79 2.22 -4.53
CA LEU A 21 13.38 0.81 -4.51
C LEU A 21 12.43 0.43 -5.66
N GLU A 22 11.53 1.33 -6.08
CA GLU A 22 10.65 1.10 -7.23
C GLU A 22 11.39 1.19 -8.57
N SER A 23 12.51 1.93 -8.65
CA SER A 23 13.39 1.97 -9.83
C SER A 23 14.24 0.71 -10.02
N LEU A 24 14.36 -0.14 -8.98
CA LEU A 24 15.07 -1.40 -9.09
C LEU A 24 14.22 -2.43 -9.85
N ASP A 25 14.70 -2.85 -11.01
CA ASP A 25 14.07 -3.94 -11.77
C ASP A 25 14.62 -5.33 -11.39
N THR A 26 14.80 -5.54 -10.09
CA THR A 26 15.13 -6.85 -9.51
C THR A 26 13.90 -7.46 -8.86
N ASP A 27 13.74 -8.78 -9.01
CA ASP A 27 12.75 -9.57 -8.27
C ASP A 27 13.33 -10.15 -6.95
N GLU A 28 14.63 -9.95 -6.66
CA GLU A 28 15.31 -10.37 -5.40
C GLU A 28 15.25 -9.28 -4.31
N VAL A 29 15.35 -9.68 -3.03
CA VAL A 29 15.47 -8.73 -1.92
C VAL A 29 16.86 -8.11 -1.87
N ILE A 30 16.94 -6.78 -2.02
CA ILE A 30 18.17 -5.99 -1.91
C ILE A 30 19.05 -6.34 -0.69
N LYS A 31 20.35 -6.44 -0.98
CA LYS A 31 21.38 -6.83 -0.03
C LYS A 31 21.81 -5.65 0.82
N SER A 32 22.29 -5.92 2.03
CA SER A 32 22.69 -4.87 2.99
C SER A 32 23.77 -3.94 2.44
N LYS A 33 24.62 -4.44 1.54
CA LYS A 33 25.64 -3.65 0.85
C LYS A 33 25.03 -2.57 -0.05
N GLU A 34 24.09 -2.94 -0.92
CA GLU A 34 23.44 -2.00 -1.86
C GLU A 34 22.74 -0.84 -1.14
N ILE A 35 22.15 -1.12 0.03
CA ILE A 35 21.55 -0.09 0.90
C ILE A 35 22.61 0.87 1.45
N ILE A 36 23.77 0.35 1.89
CA ILE A 36 24.86 1.18 2.40
C ILE A 36 25.48 2.01 1.28
N ASP A 37 25.68 1.42 0.10
CA ASP A 37 26.25 2.08 -1.07
C ASP A 37 25.31 3.22 -1.53
N TRP A 38 24.00 2.96 -1.64
CA TRP A 38 23.01 3.99 -2.00
C TRP A 38 22.89 5.11 -0.95
N LEU A 39 22.86 4.78 0.34
CA LEU A 39 22.88 5.79 1.41
C LEU A 39 24.20 6.59 1.43
N THR A 40 25.31 6.00 0.98
CA THR A 40 26.58 6.71 0.89
C THR A 40 26.63 7.67 -0.31
N ALA A 41 25.97 7.30 -1.42
CA ALA A 41 25.76 8.18 -2.56
C ALA A 41 24.76 9.32 -2.30
N ASN A 42 23.87 9.18 -1.30
CA ASN A 42 22.82 10.15 -0.95
C ASN A 42 22.99 10.64 0.51
N PRO A 43 24.01 11.47 0.80
CA PRO A 43 24.41 11.82 2.16
C PRO A 43 23.30 12.53 2.95
N ASP A 44 22.53 13.42 2.32
CA ASP A 44 21.47 14.20 2.97
C ASP A 44 20.34 13.30 3.48
N VAL A 45 19.87 12.38 2.62
CA VAL A 45 18.85 11.37 2.96
C VAL A 45 19.38 10.45 4.07
N ARG A 46 20.65 10.04 3.98
CA ARG A 46 21.30 9.21 5.01
C ARG A 46 21.36 9.91 6.36
N GLU A 47 21.74 11.18 6.41
CA GLU A 47 21.81 11.95 7.65
C GLU A 47 20.42 12.15 8.26
N GLN A 48 19.45 12.58 7.45
CA GLN A 48 18.06 12.76 7.86
C GLN A 48 17.44 11.47 8.44
N LEU A 49 17.71 10.32 7.81
CA LEU A 49 17.22 9.02 8.27
C LEU A 49 17.93 8.52 9.53
N ASN A 50 19.26 8.68 9.63
CA ASN A 50 20.05 8.32 10.81
C ASN A 50 19.73 9.19 12.04
N SER A 51 19.34 10.46 11.83
CA SER A 51 18.91 11.37 12.92
C SER A 51 17.72 10.81 13.72
N ARG A 52 16.83 10.05 13.07
CA ARG A 52 15.56 9.57 13.65
C ARG A 52 15.50 8.07 13.91
N HIS A 53 16.40 7.28 13.31
CA HIS A 53 16.34 5.82 13.38
C HIS A 53 17.72 5.19 13.51
N SER A 54 17.83 4.12 14.29
CA SER A 54 19.07 3.34 14.36
C SER A 54 19.39 2.66 13.03
N ARG A 55 20.68 2.44 12.75
CA ARG A 55 21.16 1.73 11.54
C ARG A 55 20.43 0.40 11.32
N TYR A 56 20.20 -0.38 12.38
CA TYR A 56 19.44 -1.63 12.32
C TYR A 56 18.02 -1.40 11.82
N HIS A 57 17.33 -0.39 12.37
CA HIS A 57 15.96 -0.09 12.00
C HIS A 57 15.85 0.39 10.55
N LEU A 58 16.80 1.21 10.07
CA LEU A 58 16.89 1.58 8.66
C LEU A 58 17.02 0.36 7.76
N MET A 59 18.01 -0.51 7.99
CA MET A 59 18.23 -1.70 7.15
C MET A 59 17.00 -2.63 7.14
N HIS A 60 16.37 -2.85 8.30
CA HIS A 60 15.17 -3.68 8.40
C HIS A 60 13.98 -3.04 7.67
N TYR A 61 13.73 -1.75 7.87
CA TYR A 61 12.60 -1.05 7.27
C TYR A 61 12.73 -0.97 5.75
N ILE A 62 13.92 -0.66 5.23
CA ILE A 62 14.21 -0.60 3.78
C ILE A 62 13.93 -1.97 3.13
N LYS A 63 14.46 -3.06 3.70
CA LYS A 63 14.16 -4.42 3.22
C LYS A 63 12.67 -4.76 3.28
N LYS A 64 11.98 -4.37 4.35
CA LYS A 64 10.52 -4.57 4.52
C LYS A 64 9.71 -3.77 3.48
N CYS A 65 10.18 -2.59 3.07
CA CYS A 65 9.57 -1.81 1.99
C CYS A 65 9.76 -2.50 0.65
N HIS A 66 10.98 -2.95 0.34
CA HIS A 66 11.27 -3.66 -0.91
C HIS A 66 10.49 -4.97 -1.03
N MET A 67 10.42 -5.79 0.02
CA MET A 67 9.56 -6.99 0.04
C MET A 67 8.07 -6.68 -0.22
N LYS A 68 7.57 -5.50 0.16
CA LYS A 68 6.21 -5.07 -0.16
C LYS A 68 6.07 -4.59 -1.62
N ILE A 69 7.13 -4.06 -2.22
CA ILE A 69 7.17 -3.69 -3.64
C ILE A 69 7.19 -4.96 -4.50
N LEU A 70 8.07 -5.92 -4.20
CA LEU A 70 8.13 -7.23 -4.87
C LEU A 70 6.76 -7.94 -4.88
N LYS A 71 6.13 -8.09 -3.71
CA LYS A 71 4.78 -8.67 -3.58
C LYS A 71 3.66 -7.91 -4.30
N ARG A 72 3.90 -6.67 -4.72
CA ARG A 72 2.99 -5.90 -5.59
C ARG A 72 3.36 -6.06 -7.07
N LYS A 73 4.65 -6.14 -7.43
CA LYS A 73 5.12 -6.43 -8.80
C LYS A 73 4.65 -7.83 -9.23
N GLU A 74 4.84 -8.84 -8.39
CA GLU A 74 4.30 -10.21 -8.59
C GLU A 74 2.80 -10.21 -8.90
N LYS A 75 1.99 -9.57 -8.03
CA LYS A 75 0.53 -9.50 -8.21
C LYS A 75 0.07 -8.70 -9.44
N LYS A 76 0.91 -7.80 -9.96
CA LYS A 76 0.66 -7.06 -11.21
C LYS A 76 1.08 -7.85 -12.45
N LYS A 77 1.97 -8.85 -12.35
CA LYS A 77 2.42 -9.72 -13.45
C LYS A 77 1.36 -10.78 -13.86
N GLY A 78 0.19 -10.83 -13.21
CA GLY A 78 -0.93 -11.70 -13.57
C GLY A 78 -0.80 -13.16 -13.09
N PRO A 79 -1.79 -14.04 -13.38
CA PRO A 79 -1.85 -15.39 -12.82
C PRO A 79 -0.84 -16.41 -13.37
N GLU A 80 0.02 -16.05 -14.33
CA GLU A 80 0.83 -17.05 -15.08
C GLU A 80 2.04 -17.61 -14.30
N PHE A 81 2.39 -17.04 -13.14
CA PHE A 81 3.44 -17.59 -12.26
C PHE A 81 2.91 -18.55 -11.19
N THR A 82 2.07 -19.51 -11.59
CA THR A 82 1.86 -20.74 -10.81
C THR A 82 2.79 -21.84 -11.31
N ASN A 83 4.01 -21.89 -10.78
CA ASN A 83 4.66 -23.10 -10.25
C ASN A 83 6.12 -22.80 -9.85
N ASN A 84 6.68 -23.66 -8.99
CA ASN A 84 8.09 -23.72 -8.61
C ASN A 84 8.60 -22.69 -7.59
N MET A 85 8.12 -22.78 -6.34
CA MET A 85 9.08 -22.86 -5.24
C MET A 85 8.70 -24.03 -4.33
N SER A 86 9.48 -25.11 -4.45
CA SER A 86 9.20 -26.38 -3.80
C SER A 86 9.32 -26.27 -2.28
N LEU A 87 8.30 -26.75 -1.57
CA LEU A 87 8.36 -26.99 -0.14
C LEU A 87 9.26 -28.20 0.11
N SER A 88 10.52 -27.96 0.49
CA SER A 88 11.39 -29.02 0.95
C SER A 88 12.43 -28.52 1.93
N GLU A 89 12.10 -28.58 3.22
CA GLU A 89 13.02 -29.14 4.21
C GLU A 89 12.21 -29.60 5.43
N ALA A 90 12.17 -30.91 5.62
CA ALA A 90 11.61 -31.56 6.80
C ALA A 90 12.73 -32.37 7.44
N GLN A 91 13.06 -32.08 8.70
CA GLN A 91 13.65 -33.05 9.62
C GLN A 91 12.98 -32.96 11.00
N GLU A 92 12.94 -34.13 11.64
CA GLU A 92 12.51 -34.50 12.99
C GLU A 92 13.01 -33.58 14.14
N SER A 93 12.46 -33.60 15.37
CA SER A 93 11.44 -34.45 16.02
C SER A 93 10.86 -33.78 17.31
N GLU A 94 9.98 -34.52 18.03
CA GLU A 94 9.54 -34.32 19.43
C GLU A 94 8.50 -33.24 19.82
N LYS A 95 7.25 -33.71 19.81
CA LYS A 95 6.16 -33.46 20.81
C LYS A 95 6.40 -32.43 21.94
N VAL A 96 5.59 -31.36 21.98
CA VAL A 96 4.49 -31.10 22.96
C VAL A 96 4.10 -29.59 23.00
N LYS A 97 2.81 -29.30 23.24
CA LYS A 97 2.16 -27.99 23.49
C LYS A 97 2.11 -27.01 22.31
N LYS A 98 1.05 -27.18 21.51
CA LYS A 98 0.55 -26.18 20.56
C LYS A 98 -0.01 -24.96 21.30
N PHE A 99 0.52 -23.77 21.03
CA PHE A 99 -0.24 -22.52 21.06
C PHE A 99 -0.17 -21.90 19.66
N ALA A 100 -1.31 -21.84 18.98
CA ALA A 100 -1.41 -21.31 17.63
C ALA A 100 -1.62 -19.78 17.68
N PRO A 101 -0.82 -18.98 16.95
CA PRO A 101 -1.19 -17.60 16.64
C PRO A 101 -2.46 -17.56 15.79
N PRO A 102 -3.30 -16.51 15.87
CA PRO A 102 -4.53 -16.42 15.08
C PRO A 102 -4.22 -16.45 13.59
N GLN A 103 -4.89 -17.34 12.85
CA GLN A 103 -4.75 -17.38 11.40
C GLN A 103 -5.28 -16.09 10.79
N ILE A 104 -4.44 -15.46 9.97
CA ILE A 104 -4.84 -14.32 9.15
C ILE A 104 -5.86 -14.85 8.15
N ALA A 105 -7.09 -14.34 8.21
CA ALA A 105 -8.15 -14.77 7.31
C ALA A 105 -7.82 -14.39 5.88
N ASP A 106 -7.38 -15.37 5.09
CA ASP A 106 -7.06 -15.19 3.68
C ASP A 106 -8.31 -14.88 2.85
N ASN A 107 -8.09 -14.12 1.78
CA ASN A 107 -9.13 -13.45 1.02
C ASN A 107 -9.93 -14.42 0.15
N ASN A 108 -11.13 -14.81 0.60
CA ASN A 108 -12.17 -15.40 -0.25
C ASN A 108 -13.52 -14.72 0.04
N LEU A 109 -13.75 -13.56 -0.56
CA LEU A 109 -14.95 -12.72 -0.35
C LEU A 109 -16.03 -12.92 -1.44
N SER A 110 -16.08 -14.09 -2.07
CA SER A 110 -17.11 -14.44 -3.08
C SER A 110 -18.26 -15.31 -2.55
N THR A 111 -18.16 -15.82 -1.31
CA THR A 111 -19.11 -16.79 -0.73
C THR A 111 -19.61 -16.44 0.68
N LEU A 112 -19.29 -15.25 1.21
CA LEU A 112 -19.77 -14.86 2.54
C LEU A 112 -21.29 -14.59 2.52
N PRO A 113 -22.09 -15.18 3.43
CA PRO A 113 -23.53 -14.92 3.49
C PRO A 113 -23.83 -13.43 3.70
N LYS A 114 -24.81 -12.90 2.96
CA LYS A 114 -25.29 -11.49 3.08
C LYS A 114 -25.79 -11.14 4.48
N ASP A 115 -26.09 -12.16 5.29
CA ASP A 115 -26.54 -11.99 6.67
C ASP A 115 -25.45 -11.96 7.73
N SER A 116 -24.19 -12.22 7.35
CA SER A 116 -23.05 -12.11 8.26
C SER A 116 -22.97 -10.70 8.84
N GLU A 117 -22.77 -10.57 10.15
CA GLU A 117 -22.63 -9.26 10.81
C GLU A 117 -21.49 -8.44 10.21
N LEU A 118 -20.40 -9.10 9.76
CA LEU A 118 -19.28 -8.46 9.09
C LEU A 118 -19.67 -7.86 7.72
N TYR A 119 -20.62 -8.48 7.01
CA TYR A 119 -21.19 -7.92 5.78
C TYR A 119 -22.06 -6.71 6.08
N LYS A 120 -22.97 -6.81 7.07
CA LYS A 120 -23.86 -5.72 7.51
C LYS A 120 -23.08 -4.51 8.04
N ALA A 121 -22.02 -4.74 8.82
CA ALA A 121 -21.11 -3.70 9.29
C ALA A 121 -20.41 -2.97 8.12
N LYS A 122 -19.82 -3.72 7.17
CA LYS A 122 -19.19 -3.13 5.98
C LYS A 122 -20.18 -2.37 5.09
N GLN A 123 -21.40 -2.87 4.93
CA GLN A 123 -22.46 -2.19 4.18
C GLN A 123 -22.85 -0.87 4.84
N THR A 124 -22.94 -0.85 6.18
CA THR A 124 -23.24 0.36 6.97
C THR A 124 -22.11 1.38 6.87
N GLU A 125 -20.86 0.94 7.01
CA GLU A 125 -19.66 1.79 6.86
C GLU A 125 -19.57 2.38 5.45
N ALA A 126 -19.83 1.58 4.41
CA ALA A 126 -19.84 2.03 3.02
C ALA A 126 -20.96 3.07 2.76
N ARG A 127 -22.14 2.87 3.35
CA ARG A 127 -23.26 3.82 3.26
C ARG A 127 -22.94 5.15 3.94
N GLN A 128 -22.39 5.13 5.15
CA GLN A 128 -21.97 6.35 5.87
C GLN A 128 -20.92 7.13 5.06
N LYS A 129 -19.95 6.44 4.45
CA LYS A 129 -18.96 7.07 3.56
C LYS A 129 -19.60 7.71 2.33
N TYR A 130 -20.58 7.05 1.71
CA TYR A 130 -21.34 7.61 0.59
C TYR A 130 -22.12 8.87 1.00
N GLU A 131 -22.80 8.85 2.14
CA GLU A 131 -23.55 10.01 2.66
C GLU A 131 -22.63 11.22 2.91
N ILE A 132 -21.42 11.00 3.44
CA ILE A 132 -20.39 12.05 3.59
C ILE A 132 -19.92 12.58 2.22
N LEU A 133 -19.65 11.71 1.24
CA LEU A 133 -19.21 12.12 -0.09
C LEU A 133 -20.26 12.96 -0.82
N VAL A 134 -21.53 12.58 -0.74
CA VAL A 134 -22.65 13.35 -1.32
C VAL A 134 -22.80 14.72 -0.65
N GLU A 135 -22.58 14.81 0.66
CA GLU A 135 -22.66 16.11 1.36
C GLU A 135 -21.48 17.03 1.00
N LEU A 136 -20.28 16.47 0.83
CA LEU A 136 -19.12 17.21 0.30
C LEU A 136 -19.35 17.66 -1.15
N GLU A 137 -19.94 16.83 -2.01
CA GLU A 137 -20.29 17.18 -3.39
C GLU A 137 -21.26 18.38 -3.43
N LYS A 138 -22.29 18.40 -2.58
CA LYS A 138 -23.20 19.55 -2.46
C LYS A 138 -22.47 20.82 -2.02
N GLN A 139 -21.60 20.74 -1.01
CA GLN A 139 -20.84 21.90 -0.54
C GLN A 139 -19.93 22.46 -1.63
N LEU A 140 -19.28 21.59 -2.42
CA LEU A 140 -18.50 22.00 -3.58
C LEU A 140 -19.38 22.63 -4.68
N LEU A 141 -20.53 22.04 -4.98
CA LEU A 141 -21.51 22.60 -5.94
C LEU A 141 -22.06 23.97 -5.53
N MET A 142 -22.12 24.29 -4.24
CA MET A 142 -22.49 25.63 -3.75
C MET A 142 -21.41 26.69 -3.99
N HIS A 143 -20.14 26.27 -4.10
CA HIS A 143 -19.00 27.17 -4.32
C HIS A 143 -18.54 27.25 -5.79
N LEU A 144 -18.95 26.28 -6.62
CA LEU A 144 -18.73 26.34 -8.06
C LEU A 144 -19.78 27.25 -8.72
N PRO A 145 -19.39 28.21 -9.58
CA PRO A 145 -20.36 28.98 -10.35
C PRO A 145 -21.16 28.01 -11.22
N LYS A 146 -22.49 28.06 -11.08
CA LYS A 146 -23.41 27.31 -11.94
C LYS A 146 -23.10 27.69 -13.40
N PRO A 147 -22.89 26.74 -14.32
CA PRO A 147 -22.65 27.09 -15.70
C PRO A 147 -23.84 27.91 -16.21
N GLU A 148 -23.56 29.12 -16.67
CA GLU A 148 -24.56 29.94 -17.32
C GLU A 148 -25.11 29.17 -18.52
N ASN A 149 -26.42 29.17 -18.66
CA ASN A 149 -27.09 28.50 -19.76
C ASN A 149 -26.77 29.25 -21.06
N ILE A 150 -25.74 28.81 -21.78
CA ILE A 150 -25.37 29.32 -23.12
C ILE A 150 -26.38 28.81 -24.17
N GLY A 151 -27.66 29.05 -23.91
CA GLY A 151 -28.81 28.70 -24.72
C GLY A 151 -29.41 29.92 -25.41
N SER A 152 -28.58 30.75 -26.06
CA SER A 152 -29.03 31.81 -26.98
C SER A 152 -27.89 32.34 -27.86
N LEU A 153 -27.52 31.59 -28.90
CA LEU A 153 -26.79 32.10 -30.06
C LEU A 153 -27.00 31.17 -31.25
N ARG A 154 -27.42 31.73 -32.40
CA ARG A 154 -27.99 31.06 -33.60
C ARG A 154 -29.38 30.43 -33.37
N GLU A 155 -30.30 30.43 -34.32
CA GLU A 155 -30.38 31.15 -35.60
C GLU A 155 -31.86 31.31 -36.00
N ASN A 156 -32.26 32.33 -36.77
CA ASN A 156 -31.43 33.38 -37.37
C ASN A 156 -31.41 34.62 -36.46
#